data_AF-A0A1V6NSI3-F1
#
_entry.id   AF-A0A1V6NSI3-F1
#
_cell.length_a   1.000
_cell.length_b   1.000
_cell.length_c   1.000
_cell.angle_alpha   90.00
_cell.angle_beta   90.00
_cell.angle_gamma   90.00
#
_symmetry.space_group_name_H-M   'P 1'
#
loop_
_entity.id
_entity.type
_entity.pdbx_description
1 polymer ?
#
loop_
_entity_poly.entity_id
_entity_poly.type
_entity_poly.pdbx_seq_one_letter_code
_entity_poly.pdbx_strand_id
1 'polypeptide(L)'
;MASAAVQVPSNHGSILAHGSRVPISEKPHHVQTTLNFFKENEDGSPPSPTIVGKPETYNKPSISLPATIHDVSGHELDYSLDGNGFQFYYHESTEKEFLDNEKIKREYYPETEQLLKDATGASRVLIFDHTVRRASQDSREAEQLRGPVQRVHIDQSYKASKNRVFHHLPEEATELLKGRYQIINVWRPIRTVLKDPLAVADAHTVPDSDLVPVGLIYPDREGETYSVKPDPGIKWYYRYGQTPDLVTLIKCFDSKTDGRARRVPHSAFVNPDTVDEEGRESIEVRALVFHPDDRE
;
A
#
# COMPACT_ATOMS: atom_id res chain seq x y z
N MET A 1 -39.97 -22.40 20.04
CA MET A 1 -40.41 -22.79 18.68
C MET A 1 -40.82 -21.52 17.95
N ALA A 2 -40.14 -21.24 16.82
CA ALA A 2 -40.36 -20.21 15.79
C ALA A 2 -40.34 -18.73 16.26
N SER A 3 -39.23 -18.00 16.10
CA SER A 3 -38.67 -17.39 14.86
C SER A 3 -39.40 -16.10 14.48
N ALA A 4 -38.80 -14.97 14.88
CA ALA A 4 -39.07 -13.65 14.33
C ALA A 4 -37.92 -13.30 13.38
N ALA A 5 -38.26 -13.00 12.13
CA ALA A 5 -37.32 -12.72 11.06
C ALA A 5 -36.53 -11.43 11.33
N VAL A 6 -35.21 -11.52 11.25
CA VAL A 6 -34.30 -10.37 11.24
C VAL A 6 -34.20 -9.88 9.79
N GLN A 7 -34.57 -8.62 9.59
CA GLN A 7 -34.48 -7.92 8.32
C GLN A 7 -33.03 -7.45 8.13
N VAL A 8 -32.35 -7.99 7.13
CA VAL A 8 -30.99 -7.59 6.73
C VAL A 8 -31.09 -6.31 5.89
N PRO A 9 -30.29 -5.25 6.15
CA PRO A 9 -30.30 -4.06 5.32
C PRO A 9 -29.77 -4.36 3.91
N SER A 10 -30.49 -3.84 2.93
CA SER A 10 -30.25 -3.96 1.50
C SER A 10 -28.92 -3.35 1.05
N ASN A 11 -28.22 -4.08 0.17
CA ASN A 11 -27.10 -3.64 -0.66
C ASN A 11 -27.27 -2.18 -1.14
N HIS A 12 -26.35 -1.31 -0.73
CA HIS A 12 -26.11 -0.08 -1.48
C HIS A 12 -25.34 -0.44 -2.75
N GLY A 13 -25.98 -0.13 -3.89
CA GLY A 13 -25.49 -0.46 -5.22
C GLY A 13 -24.16 0.22 -5.53
N SER A 14 -23.23 -0.60 -6.02
CA SER A 14 -22.07 -0.15 -6.77
C SER A 14 -22.56 0.63 -8.00
N ILE A 15 -22.28 1.93 -8.04
CA ILE A 15 -22.45 2.73 -9.24
C ILE A 15 -21.28 2.39 -10.16
N LEU A 16 -21.49 1.44 -11.05
CA LEU A 16 -20.55 1.10 -12.13
C LEU A 16 -20.56 2.23 -13.17
N ALA A 17 -19.62 3.18 -13.06
CA ALA A 17 -19.28 4.04 -14.17
C ALA A 17 -18.62 3.20 -15.27
N HIS A 18 -19.18 3.23 -16.47
CA HIS A 18 -18.62 2.62 -17.68
C HIS A 18 -17.32 3.33 -18.09
N GLY A 19 -16.19 2.94 -17.48
CA GLY A 19 -14.84 3.22 -17.97
C GLY A 19 -14.32 2.03 -18.78
N SER A 20 -13.62 2.29 -19.89
CA SER A 20 -13.07 1.30 -20.82
C SER A 20 -12.46 0.09 -20.11
N ARG A 21 -13.15 -1.06 -20.18
CA ARG A 21 -12.60 -2.35 -19.73
C ARG A 21 -11.35 -2.63 -20.57
N VAL A 22 -10.21 -2.72 -19.91
CA VAL A 22 -9.03 -3.42 -20.45
C VAL A 22 -9.53 -4.78 -20.96
N PRO A 23 -9.22 -5.18 -22.21
CA PRO A 23 -9.68 -6.46 -22.74
C PRO A 23 -9.29 -7.58 -21.77
N ILE A 24 -10.29 -8.35 -21.33
CA ILE A 24 -10.07 -9.52 -20.49
C ILE A 24 -9.32 -10.53 -21.36
N SER A 25 -8.01 -10.67 -21.14
CA SER A 25 -7.23 -11.77 -21.70
C SER A 25 -7.82 -13.09 -21.20
N GLU A 26 -7.98 -14.08 -22.08
CA GLU A 26 -8.48 -15.41 -21.70
C GLU A 26 -7.53 -16.17 -20.74
N LYS A 27 -6.30 -15.68 -20.56
CA LYS A 27 -5.31 -16.25 -19.62
C LYS A 27 -4.75 -15.18 -18.69
N PRO A 28 -4.60 -15.47 -17.39
CA PRO A 28 -3.95 -14.56 -16.44
C PRO A 28 -2.50 -14.28 -16.84
N HIS A 29 -2.04 -13.03 -16.66
CA HIS A 29 -0.67 -12.62 -16.93
C HIS A 29 0.26 -12.91 -15.75
N HIS A 30 0.25 -14.13 -15.19
CA HIS A 30 1.17 -14.44 -14.08
C HIS A 30 2.64 -14.23 -14.48
N VAL A 31 3.43 -13.58 -13.62
CA VAL A 31 4.83 -13.24 -13.92
C VAL A 31 5.78 -14.06 -13.06
N GLN A 32 6.79 -14.65 -13.69
CA GLN A 32 7.95 -15.22 -13.01
C GLN A 32 9.05 -14.15 -12.95
N THR A 33 9.46 -13.77 -11.74
CA THR A 33 10.45 -12.71 -11.52
C THR A 33 11.23 -12.97 -10.22
N THR A 34 11.98 -11.98 -9.76
CA THR A 34 12.62 -11.97 -8.45
C THR A 34 12.13 -10.78 -7.62
N LEU A 35 11.99 -10.99 -6.31
CA LEU A 35 11.74 -9.93 -5.33
C LEU A 35 12.93 -9.78 -4.38
N ASN A 36 13.21 -8.54 -3.95
CA ASN A 36 14.35 -8.23 -3.11
C ASN A 36 13.95 -8.17 -1.63
N PHE A 37 14.36 -9.16 -0.87
CA PHE A 37 14.08 -9.32 0.55
C PHE A 37 15.22 -8.79 1.43
N PHE A 38 14.96 -8.69 2.72
CA PHE A 38 15.95 -8.33 3.73
C PHE A 38 17.09 -9.36 3.75
N LYS A 39 18.33 -8.87 3.68
CA LYS A 39 19.52 -9.69 3.96
C LYS A 39 20.00 -9.39 5.37
N GLU A 40 19.99 -10.41 6.22
CA GLU A 40 20.54 -10.32 7.58
C GLU A 40 22.03 -9.99 7.55
N ASN A 41 22.49 -9.22 8.54
CA ASN A 41 23.91 -8.93 8.71
C ASN A 41 24.65 -10.21 9.12
N GLU A 42 25.86 -10.42 8.59
CA GLU A 42 26.65 -11.64 8.85
C GLU A 42 27.00 -11.82 10.33
N ASP A 43 27.06 -10.73 11.09
CA ASP A 43 27.32 -10.71 12.54
C ASP A 43 26.05 -10.82 13.40
N GLY A 44 24.86 -10.94 12.79
CA GLY A 44 23.57 -11.01 13.48
C GLY A 44 23.09 -9.69 14.09
N SER A 45 23.79 -8.58 13.84
CA SER A 45 23.37 -7.26 14.32
C SER A 45 22.06 -6.79 13.65
N PRO A 46 21.26 -5.94 14.31
CA PRO A 46 20.06 -5.38 13.70
C PRO A 46 20.41 -4.48 12.50
N PRO A 47 19.49 -4.29 11.54
CA PRO A 47 19.73 -3.42 10.40
C PRO A 47 19.97 -1.98 10.85
N SER A 48 20.96 -1.33 10.25
CA SER A 48 21.19 0.09 10.49
C SER A 48 19.98 0.91 10.05
N PRO A 49 19.64 2.02 10.74
CA PRO A 49 18.51 2.85 10.38
C PRO A 49 18.72 3.54 9.02
N THR A 50 17.62 3.99 8.43
CA THR A 50 17.59 4.92 7.31
C THR A 50 17.51 6.33 7.89
N ILE A 51 18.41 7.25 7.52
CA ILE A 51 18.45 8.61 8.06
C ILE A 51 18.08 9.59 6.95
N VAL A 52 16.96 10.30 7.11
CA VAL A 52 16.49 11.28 6.13
C VAL A 52 17.51 12.39 5.95
N GLY A 53 17.84 12.68 4.69
CA GLY A 53 18.89 13.64 4.31
C GLY A 53 20.28 13.03 4.20
N LYS A 54 20.43 11.71 4.43
CA LYS A 54 21.69 10.97 4.30
C LYS A 54 21.55 9.81 3.29
N PRO A 55 21.70 10.08 1.98
CA PRO A 55 21.48 9.09 0.91
C PRO A 55 22.28 7.80 1.07
N GLU A 56 23.47 7.85 1.66
CA GLU A 56 24.33 6.70 1.95
C GLU A 56 23.65 5.66 2.85
N THR A 57 22.61 6.05 3.59
CA THR A 57 21.85 5.15 4.47
C THR A 57 20.65 4.49 3.79
N TYR A 58 20.28 4.89 2.57
CA TYR A 58 19.06 4.44 1.90
C TYR A 58 19.23 3.08 1.22
N ASN A 59 20.44 2.83 0.71
CA ASN A 59 20.77 1.54 0.12
C ASN A 59 21.02 0.53 1.24
N LYS A 60 20.30 -0.59 1.20
CA LYS A 60 20.39 -1.66 2.18
C LYS A 60 20.72 -2.96 1.45
N PRO A 61 21.60 -3.81 1.99
CA PRO A 61 21.80 -5.14 1.46
C PRO A 61 20.47 -5.87 1.33
N SER A 62 20.29 -6.56 0.21
CA SER A 62 19.10 -7.37 -0.06
C SER A 62 19.51 -8.72 -0.64
N ILE A 63 18.60 -9.67 -0.58
CA ILE A 63 18.71 -10.97 -1.21
C ILE A 63 17.51 -11.15 -2.14
N SER A 64 17.77 -11.49 -3.39
CA SER A 64 16.72 -11.69 -4.38
C SER A 64 16.27 -13.16 -4.36
N LEU A 65 14.97 -13.39 -4.21
CA LEU A 65 14.39 -14.72 -4.36
C LEU A 65 13.46 -14.77 -5.58
N PRO A 66 13.45 -15.88 -6.34
CA PRO A 66 12.42 -16.13 -7.34
C PRO A 66 11.03 -16.06 -6.71
N ALA A 67 10.09 -15.45 -7.43
CA ALA A 67 8.69 -15.35 -7.02
C ALA A 67 7.78 -15.43 -8.24
N THR A 68 6.62 -16.06 -8.06
CA THR A 68 5.49 -15.94 -8.98
C THR A 68 4.59 -14.83 -8.48
N ILE A 69 4.34 -13.82 -9.31
CA ILE A 69 3.38 -12.75 -9.03
C ILE A 69 2.09 -13.05 -9.78
N HIS A 70 1.01 -13.28 -9.04
CA HIS A 70 -0.29 -13.68 -9.59
C HIS A 70 -1.08 -12.45 -10.06
N ASP A 71 -1.28 -12.37 -11.37
CA ASP A 71 -2.23 -11.43 -11.97
C ASP A 71 -3.67 -11.67 -11.50
N VAL A 72 -4.32 -10.62 -11.00
CA VAL A 72 -5.70 -10.64 -10.50
C VAL A 72 -6.74 -10.18 -11.54
N SER A 73 -6.35 -9.98 -12.79
CA SER A 73 -7.26 -9.53 -13.86
C SER A 73 -8.57 -10.35 -13.89
N GLY A 74 -9.71 -9.66 -13.80
CA GLY A 74 -11.05 -10.28 -13.76
C GLY A 74 -11.49 -10.79 -12.39
N HIS A 75 -10.60 -10.73 -11.39
CA HIS A 75 -10.79 -11.16 -10.00
C HIS A 75 -10.47 -10.03 -9.01
N GLU A 76 -10.45 -8.78 -9.47
CA GLU A 76 -10.00 -7.63 -8.67
C GLU A 76 -10.82 -7.47 -7.38
N LEU A 77 -12.11 -7.79 -7.45
CA LEU A 77 -13.07 -7.64 -6.35
C LEU A 77 -13.09 -8.84 -5.38
N ASP A 78 -12.30 -9.89 -5.64
CA ASP A 78 -12.20 -11.05 -4.74
C ASP A 78 -11.30 -10.76 -3.52
N TYR A 79 -10.60 -9.61 -3.52
CA TYR A 79 -9.62 -9.23 -2.51
C TYR A 79 -10.14 -8.09 -1.63
N SER A 80 -9.93 -8.21 -0.31
CA SER A 80 -10.39 -7.20 0.65
C SER A 80 -9.30 -6.81 1.65
N LEU A 81 -9.42 -5.60 2.19
CA LEU A 81 -8.49 -5.10 3.22
C LEU A 81 -8.46 -6.00 4.46
N ASP A 82 -9.59 -6.55 4.89
CA ASP A 82 -9.65 -7.38 6.10
C ASP A 82 -9.29 -8.85 5.82
N GLY A 83 -9.52 -9.35 4.61
CA GLY A 83 -9.20 -10.73 4.23
C GLY A 83 -7.78 -10.93 3.69
N ASN A 84 -7.25 -10.00 2.90
CA ASN A 84 -5.95 -10.15 2.22
C ASN A 84 -4.94 -9.08 2.65
N GLY A 85 -5.43 -7.96 3.20
CA GLY A 85 -4.63 -6.80 3.55
C GLY A 85 -4.42 -5.83 2.39
N PHE A 86 -4.98 -6.11 1.23
CA PHE A 86 -5.08 -5.18 0.11
C PHE A 86 -6.45 -5.32 -0.56
N GLN A 87 -6.86 -4.29 -1.29
CA GLN A 87 -8.12 -4.27 -2.02
C GLN A 87 -7.99 -3.42 -3.27
N PHE A 88 -8.56 -3.89 -4.37
CA PHE A 88 -8.72 -3.06 -5.56
C PHE A 88 -10.06 -2.33 -5.49
N TYR A 89 -10.05 -1.05 -5.84
CA TYR A 89 -11.25 -0.21 -5.76
C TYR A 89 -11.36 0.65 -7.01
N TYR A 90 -12.51 0.58 -7.70
CA TYR A 90 -12.77 1.43 -8.86
C TYR A 90 -13.09 2.84 -8.40
N HIS A 91 -12.33 3.80 -8.89
CA HIS A 91 -12.54 5.20 -8.60
C HIS A 91 -11.92 6.07 -9.68
N GLU A 92 -12.72 6.90 -10.33
CA GLU A 92 -12.22 7.90 -11.26
C GLU A 92 -11.82 9.19 -10.49
N SER A 93 -10.56 9.59 -10.59
CA SER A 93 -10.08 10.85 -9.99
C SER A 93 -10.41 12.06 -10.88
N THR A 94 -10.75 13.20 -10.27
CA THR A 94 -10.86 14.47 -11.02
C THR A 94 -9.47 14.99 -11.40
N GLU A 95 -8.52 14.90 -10.47
CA GLU A 95 -7.12 15.23 -10.74
C GLU A 95 -6.47 14.11 -11.54
N LYS A 96 -6.00 14.40 -12.75
CA LYS A 96 -5.40 13.38 -13.64
C LYS A 96 -3.88 13.43 -13.67
N GLU A 97 -3.31 14.63 -13.52
CA GLU A 97 -1.89 14.84 -13.79
C GLU A 97 -1.04 14.92 -12.52
N PHE A 98 -1.56 15.27 -11.34
CA PHE A 98 -0.84 15.28 -10.06
C PHE A 98 0.49 16.04 -10.09
N LEU A 99 0.49 17.25 -10.67
CA LEU A 99 1.68 18.10 -10.82
C LEU A 99 1.81 19.19 -9.73
N ASP A 100 0.70 19.56 -9.09
CA ASP A 100 0.65 20.65 -8.10
C ASP A 100 0.21 20.09 -6.75
N ASN A 101 1.09 20.18 -5.75
CA ASN A 101 0.85 19.70 -4.39
C ASN A 101 -0.37 20.36 -3.73
N GLU A 102 -0.62 21.65 -3.97
CA GLU A 102 -1.75 22.37 -3.37
C GLU A 102 -3.05 22.01 -4.09
N LYS A 103 -2.99 21.75 -5.39
CA LYS A 103 -4.14 21.18 -6.13
C LYS A 103 -4.47 19.76 -5.65
N ILE A 104 -3.47 18.91 -5.44
CA ILE A 104 -3.65 17.56 -4.88
C ILE A 104 -4.35 17.63 -3.53
N LYS A 105 -3.88 18.49 -2.61
CA LYS A 105 -4.52 18.64 -1.29
C LYS A 105 -5.94 19.20 -1.38
N ARG A 106 -6.20 20.12 -2.30
CA ARG A 106 -7.52 20.76 -2.42
C ARG A 106 -8.55 19.85 -3.10
N GLU A 107 -8.14 19.07 -4.10
CA GLU A 107 -9.05 18.36 -5.00
C GLU A 107 -8.98 16.84 -4.80
N TYR A 108 -7.77 16.27 -4.72
CA TYR A 108 -7.60 14.81 -4.63
C TYR A 108 -7.74 14.24 -3.21
N TYR A 109 -7.35 15.01 -2.19
CA TYR A 109 -7.49 14.54 -0.80
C TYR A 109 -8.96 14.32 -0.40
N PRO A 110 -9.92 15.23 -0.70
CA PRO A 110 -11.33 14.99 -0.37
C PRO A 110 -11.92 13.73 -1.02
N GLU A 111 -11.63 13.47 -2.31
CA GLU A 111 -12.10 12.24 -2.97
C GLU A 111 -11.44 10.98 -2.40
N THR A 112 -10.15 11.04 -2.05
CA THR A 112 -9.43 9.93 -1.40
C THR A 112 -9.96 9.66 0.00
N GLU A 113 -10.31 10.70 0.76
CA GLU A 113 -10.94 10.59 2.07
C GLU A 113 -12.29 9.87 1.97
N GLN A 114 -13.14 10.28 1.02
CA GLN A 114 -14.43 9.66 0.80
C GLN A 114 -14.30 8.21 0.35
N LEU A 115 -13.41 7.91 -0.60
CA LEU A 115 -13.10 6.56 -1.04
C LEU A 115 -12.71 5.65 0.14
N LEU A 116 -11.85 6.13 1.04
CA LEU A 116 -11.44 5.35 2.22
C LEU A 116 -12.61 5.12 3.18
N LYS A 117 -13.48 6.11 3.38
CA LYS A 117 -14.70 5.94 4.17
C LYS A 117 -15.63 4.90 3.54
N ASP A 118 -15.83 4.96 2.23
CA ASP A 118 -16.69 4.02 1.50
C ASP A 118 -16.14 2.58 1.51
N ALA A 119 -14.81 2.44 1.37
CA ALA A 119 -14.15 1.14 1.35
C ALA A 119 -14.06 0.48 2.74
N THR A 120 -14.00 1.28 3.81
CA THR A 120 -13.71 0.75 5.17
C THR A 120 -14.88 0.89 6.16
N GLY A 121 -15.83 1.78 5.89
CA GLY A 121 -16.86 2.18 6.86
C GLY A 121 -16.35 3.14 7.94
N ALA A 122 -15.11 3.65 7.82
CA ALA A 122 -14.54 4.56 8.81
C ALA A 122 -15.32 5.88 8.91
N SER A 123 -15.42 6.42 10.11
CA SER A 123 -16.08 7.70 10.34
C SER A 123 -15.11 8.89 10.25
N ARG A 124 -13.80 8.65 10.40
CA ARG A 124 -12.76 9.67 10.31
C ARG A 124 -11.54 9.16 9.58
N VAL A 125 -11.04 9.99 8.68
CA VAL A 125 -9.80 9.75 7.93
C VAL A 125 -8.95 11.02 8.04
N LEU A 126 -7.64 10.84 8.23
CA LEU A 126 -6.66 11.92 8.17
C LEU A 126 -5.56 11.52 7.19
N ILE A 127 -5.51 12.22 6.05
CA ILE A 127 -4.40 12.12 5.11
C ILE A 127 -3.24 12.96 5.64
N PHE A 128 -2.08 12.33 5.83
CA PHE A 128 -0.93 13.02 6.42
C PHE A 128 0.22 13.28 5.45
N ASP A 129 0.35 12.49 4.38
CA ASP A 129 1.26 12.77 3.28
C ASP A 129 0.81 12.12 1.97
N HIS A 130 1.47 12.52 0.89
CA HIS A 130 1.44 11.82 -0.38
C HIS A 130 2.83 11.78 -1.00
N THR A 131 3.04 10.87 -1.94
CA THR A 131 4.27 10.79 -2.72
C THR A 131 3.92 10.51 -4.17
N VAL A 132 4.33 11.40 -5.06
CA VAL A 132 4.28 11.18 -6.51
C VAL A 132 5.61 10.58 -6.95
N ARG A 133 5.55 9.51 -7.74
CA ARG A 133 6.71 8.85 -8.34
C ARG A 133 6.55 8.83 -9.85
N ARG A 134 7.55 9.33 -10.56
CA ARG A 134 7.65 9.31 -12.03
C ARG A 134 9.07 8.90 -12.39
N ALA A 135 9.23 8.19 -13.51
CA ALA A 135 10.55 8.00 -14.08
C ALA A 135 11.06 9.34 -14.61
N SER A 136 12.24 9.77 -14.19
CA SER A 136 12.88 10.94 -14.79
C SER A 136 13.24 10.64 -16.25
N GLN A 137 12.89 11.53 -17.19
CA GLN A 137 13.41 11.46 -18.56
C GLN A 137 14.85 11.98 -18.67
N ASP A 138 15.33 12.75 -17.68
CA ASP A 138 16.65 13.37 -17.67
C ASP A 138 17.51 12.77 -16.53
N SER A 139 18.70 12.26 -16.85
CA SER A 139 19.57 11.54 -15.91
C SER A 139 20.08 12.41 -14.76
N ARG A 140 20.00 13.74 -14.91
CA ARG A 140 20.41 14.74 -13.90
C ARG A 140 19.33 15.03 -12.85
N GLU A 141 18.07 14.74 -13.14
CA GLU A 141 16.93 14.87 -12.21
C GLU A 141 16.56 13.53 -11.55
N ALA A 142 17.19 12.44 -11.98
CA ALA A 142 17.00 11.10 -11.43
C ALA A 142 17.37 11.00 -9.93
N GLU A 143 18.22 11.90 -9.42
CA GLU A 143 18.50 11.99 -7.98
C GLU A 143 17.35 12.60 -7.16
N GLN A 144 16.45 13.37 -7.79
CA GLN A 144 15.31 14.01 -7.12
C GLN A 144 14.00 13.21 -7.26
N LEU A 145 13.82 12.48 -8.36
CA LEU A 145 12.64 11.65 -8.61
C LEU A 145 12.87 10.21 -8.14
N ARG A 146 12.26 9.85 -7.01
CA ARG A 146 12.34 8.50 -6.43
C ARG A 146 11.56 7.51 -7.29
N GLY A 147 12.24 6.77 -8.16
CA GLY A 147 11.66 5.66 -8.92
C GLY A 147 10.96 4.60 -8.04
N PRO A 148 10.30 3.60 -8.66
CA PRO A 148 9.67 2.49 -7.95
C PRO A 148 10.59 1.82 -6.93
N VAL A 149 10.11 1.58 -5.71
CA VAL A 149 10.89 0.89 -4.67
C VAL A 149 10.79 -0.62 -4.92
N GLN A 150 11.91 -1.24 -5.31
CA GLN A 150 11.96 -2.68 -5.62
C GLN A 150 12.38 -3.57 -4.42
N ARG A 151 12.47 -2.99 -3.22
CA ARG A 151 12.69 -3.76 -1.98
C ARG A 151 11.34 -4.10 -1.36
N VAL A 152 11.16 -5.34 -0.93
CA VAL A 152 9.99 -5.76 -0.16
C VAL A 152 10.00 -5.05 1.19
N HIS A 153 8.92 -4.32 1.47
CA HIS A 153 8.79 -3.53 2.69
C HIS A 153 7.34 -3.36 3.14
N ILE A 154 7.19 -2.89 4.38
CA ILE A 154 5.95 -2.32 4.91
C ILE A 154 6.31 -0.96 5.49
N ASP A 155 5.52 0.07 5.15
CA ASP A 155 5.82 1.46 5.46
C ASP A 155 5.85 1.79 6.95
N GLN A 156 5.16 1.02 7.79
CA GLN A 156 5.05 1.30 9.21
C GLN A 156 5.17 0.02 10.03
N SER A 157 5.98 0.05 11.09
CA SER A 157 5.93 -0.96 12.13
C SER A 157 4.70 -0.79 13.03
N TYR A 158 4.36 -1.79 13.84
CA TYR A 158 3.29 -1.63 14.82
C TYR A 158 3.56 -0.49 15.82
N LYS A 159 4.83 -0.34 16.25
CA LYS A 159 5.25 0.74 17.15
C LYS A 159 5.15 2.11 16.46
N ALA A 160 5.67 2.23 15.24
CA ALA A 160 5.63 3.48 14.48
C ALA A 160 4.20 3.90 14.14
N SER A 161 3.30 2.94 13.89
CA SER A 161 1.90 3.22 13.56
C SER A 161 1.17 3.92 14.70
N LYS A 162 1.40 3.50 15.95
CA LYS A 162 0.88 4.21 17.12
C LYS A 162 1.48 5.62 17.23
N ASN A 163 2.78 5.76 16.99
CA ASN A 163 3.45 7.06 17.03
C ASN A 163 2.92 8.03 15.95
N ARG A 164 2.47 7.53 14.80
CA ARG A 164 1.83 8.36 13.75
C ARG A 164 0.57 9.05 14.26
N VAL A 165 -0.24 8.36 15.07
CA VAL A 165 -1.44 8.97 15.68
C VAL A 165 -1.03 10.12 16.61
N PHE A 166 -0.07 9.90 17.51
CA PHE A 166 0.44 10.96 18.40
C PHE A 166 1.09 12.13 17.67
N HIS A 167 1.82 11.86 16.59
CA HIS A 167 2.50 12.90 15.84
C HIS A 167 1.53 13.80 15.07
N HIS A 168 0.49 13.22 14.44
CA HIS A 168 -0.44 13.98 13.62
C HIS A 168 -1.66 14.52 14.39
N LEU A 169 -2.05 13.87 15.50
CA LEU A 169 -3.23 14.21 16.29
C LEU A 169 -2.93 14.18 17.81
N PRO A 170 -1.94 14.95 18.31
CA PRO A 170 -1.43 14.80 19.68
C PRO A 170 -2.50 14.99 20.76
N GLU A 171 -3.44 15.92 20.58
CA GLU A 171 -4.49 16.23 21.55
C GLU A 171 -5.55 15.13 21.66
N GLU A 172 -5.81 14.41 20.55
CA GLU A 172 -6.89 13.42 20.45
C GLU A 172 -6.37 11.97 20.49
N ALA A 173 -5.06 11.77 20.33
CA ALA A 173 -4.45 10.46 20.14
C ALA A 173 -4.86 9.45 21.22
N THR A 174 -4.87 9.86 22.49
CA THR A 174 -5.24 8.98 23.61
C THR A 174 -6.66 8.43 23.49
N GLU A 175 -7.60 9.20 22.93
CA GLU A 175 -8.97 8.73 22.71
C GLU A 175 -9.09 7.92 21.42
N LEU A 176 -8.49 8.39 20.32
CA LEU A 176 -8.54 7.70 19.03
C LEU A 176 -7.94 6.29 19.09
N LEU A 177 -6.88 6.11 19.89
CA LEU A 177 -6.22 4.81 20.09
C LEU A 177 -7.04 3.82 20.93
N LYS A 178 -8.16 4.21 21.52
CA LYS A 178 -9.10 3.30 22.19
C LYS A 178 -10.02 2.58 21.20
N GLY A 179 -10.24 3.13 20.01
CA GLY A 179 -10.96 2.49 18.93
C GLY A 179 -10.03 1.80 17.94
N ARG A 180 -10.60 1.19 16.89
CA ARG A 180 -9.82 0.68 15.78
C ARG A 180 -9.20 1.82 15.01
N TYR A 181 -7.93 1.69 14.70
CA TYR A 181 -7.25 2.59 13.79
C TYR A 181 -6.36 1.81 12.85
N GLN A 182 -6.20 2.34 11.65
CA GLN A 182 -5.48 1.72 10.56
C GLN A 182 -4.57 2.75 9.90
N ILE A 183 -3.54 2.27 9.21
CA ILE A 183 -2.82 3.06 8.22
C ILE A 183 -3.04 2.37 6.88
N ILE A 184 -3.66 3.09 5.96
CA ILE A 184 -3.95 2.61 4.62
C ILE A 184 -3.29 3.55 3.63
N ASN A 185 -2.50 2.97 2.72
CA ASN A 185 -2.01 3.67 1.55
C ASN A 185 -3.01 3.49 0.41
N VAL A 186 -3.35 4.58 -0.27
CA VAL A 186 -4.09 4.55 -1.54
C VAL A 186 -3.09 4.76 -2.66
N TRP A 187 -2.78 3.69 -3.38
CA TRP A 187 -1.89 3.71 -4.52
C TRP A 187 -2.69 3.81 -5.82
N ARG A 188 -2.40 4.84 -6.62
CA ARG A 188 -3.08 5.12 -7.88
C ARG A 188 -2.07 5.24 -9.03
N PRO A 189 -2.23 4.49 -10.13
CA PRO A 189 -1.56 4.80 -11.39
C PRO A 189 -1.93 6.18 -11.93
N ILE A 190 -0.95 6.95 -12.39
CA ILE A 190 -1.20 8.19 -13.13
C ILE A 190 -1.43 7.87 -14.61
N ARG A 191 -0.75 6.83 -15.10
CA ARG A 191 -0.92 6.22 -16.43
C ARG A 191 -1.02 4.70 -16.26
N THR A 192 -1.52 4.00 -17.28
CA THR A 192 -1.59 2.54 -17.27
C THR A 192 -0.23 1.92 -16.98
N VAL A 193 -0.14 1.04 -15.99
CA VAL A 193 1.14 0.47 -15.56
C VAL A 193 1.45 -0.84 -16.27
N LEU A 194 2.53 -0.83 -17.04
CA LEU A 194 3.12 -2.04 -17.64
C LEU A 194 4.50 -2.33 -17.07
N LYS A 195 5.37 -1.32 -16.96
CA LYS A 195 6.71 -1.45 -16.37
C LYS A 195 6.69 -1.28 -14.86
N ASP A 196 7.55 -2.02 -14.17
CA ASP A 196 7.72 -1.98 -12.71
C ASP A 196 6.39 -2.01 -11.89
N PRO A 197 5.42 -2.89 -12.19
CA PRO A 197 4.14 -2.93 -11.49
C PRO A 197 4.26 -3.13 -9.97
N LEU A 198 3.19 -2.76 -9.25
CA LEU A 198 3.10 -2.94 -7.80
C LEU A 198 2.66 -4.38 -7.48
N ALA A 199 3.53 -5.13 -6.81
CA ALA A 199 3.18 -6.37 -6.14
C ALA A 199 2.77 -6.10 -4.68
N VAL A 200 1.71 -6.78 -4.25
CA VAL A 200 1.23 -6.83 -2.87
C VAL A 200 1.15 -8.28 -2.40
N ALA A 201 1.61 -8.55 -1.19
CA ALA A 201 1.54 -9.88 -0.60
C ALA A 201 0.17 -10.15 0.03
N ASP A 202 -0.22 -11.42 0.13
CA ASP A 202 -1.32 -11.84 0.99
C ASP A 202 -0.86 -11.88 2.46
N ALA A 203 -1.52 -11.08 3.29
CA ALA A 203 -1.19 -10.91 4.71
C ALA A 203 -1.09 -12.24 5.47
N HIS A 204 -1.91 -13.24 5.13
CA HIS A 204 -1.94 -14.52 5.85
C HIS A 204 -0.79 -15.46 5.48
N THR A 205 0.03 -15.08 4.49
CA THR A 205 1.23 -15.80 4.10
C THR A 205 2.51 -15.18 4.62
N VAL A 206 2.42 -14.11 5.43
CA VAL A 206 3.56 -13.37 5.97
C VAL A 206 3.53 -13.37 7.49
N PRO A 207 4.21 -14.30 8.17
CA PRO A 207 4.21 -14.35 9.63
C PRO A 207 4.93 -13.14 10.24
N ASP A 208 4.58 -12.79 11.48
CA ASP A 208 5.25 -11.70 12.21
C ASP A 208 6.74 -12.00 12.48
N SER A 209 7.15 -13.28 12.47
CA SER A 209 8.57 -13.70 12.60
C SER A 209 9.47 -13.24 11.47
N ASP A 210 8.87 -12.94 10.31
CA ASP A 210 9.61 -12.58 9.11
C ASP A 210 9.80 -11.08 8.99
N LEU A 211 9.34 -10.32 9.99
CA LEU A 211 9.48 -8.88 9.98
C LEU A 211 10.70 -8.43 10.74
N VAL A 212 11.45 -7.57 10.08
CA VAL A 212 12.61 -6.94 10.68
C VAL A 212 12.35 -5.44 10.76
N PRO A 213 12.13 -4.89 11.96
CA PRO A 213 11.98 -3.45 12.14
C PRO A 213 13.26 -2.74 11.67
N VAL A 214 13.09 -1.69 10.88
CA VAL A 214 14.18 -0.82 10.42
C VAL A 214 13.83 0.61 10.79
N GLY A 215 14.67 1.21 11.64
CA GLY A 215 14.51 2.60 12.04
C GLY A 215 14.55 3.56 10.86
N LEU A 216 13.68 4.57 10.89
CA LEU A 216 13.61 5.64 9.90
C LEU A 216 13.70 6.97 10.66
N ILE A 217 14.90 7.56 10.68
CA ILE A 217 15.23 8.72 11.52
C ILE A 217 15.03 9.99 10.69
N TYR A 218 14.14 10.86 11.15
CA TYR A 218 13.96 12.22 10.66
C TYR A 218 14.67 13.20 11.61
N PRO A 219 14.95 14.45 11.17
CA PRO A 219 15.51 15.47 12.06
C PRO A 219 14.66 15.75 13.31
N ASP A 220 13.34 15.58 13.21
CA ASP A 220 12.35 15.96 14.21
C ASP A 220 11.65 14.77 14.89
N ARG A 221 11.81 13.54 14.36
CA ARG A 221 11.12 12.35 14.88
C ARG A 221 11.79 11.04 14.48
N GLU A 222 11.45 9.98 15.20
CA GLU A 222 11.79 8.61 14.84
C GLU A 222 10.56 7.87 14.30
N GLY A 223 10.71 7.31 13.10
CA GLY A 223 9.80 6.33 12.50
C GLY A 223 10.44 4.95 12.45
N GLU A 224 9.68 3.96 12.00
CA GLU A 224 10.15 2.58 11.83
C GLU A 224 9.32 1.90 10.74
N THR A 225 9.99 1.21 9.83
CA THR A 225 9.40 0.42 8.74
C THR A 225 9.64 -1.06 9.03
N TYR A 226 9.01 -1.97 8.29
CA TYR A 226 9.47 -3.37 8.24
C TYR A 226 10.17 -3.65 6.92
N SER A 227 11.36 -4.25 7.00
CA SER A 227 11.87 -5.12 5.94
C SER A 227 11.37 -6.54 6.20
N VAL A 228 11.36 -7.38 5.16
CA VAL A 228 10.79 -8.73 5.24
C VAL A 228 11.86 -9.76 4.93
N LYS A 229 11.98 -10.78 5.77
CA LYS A 229 12.90 -11.90 5.56
C LYS A 229 12.52 -12.67 4.30
N PRO A 230 13.48 -13.39 3.68
CA PRO A 230 13.21 -14.15 2.48
C PRO A 230 12.37 -15.38 2.82
N ASP A 231 11.17 -15.47 2.25
CA ASP A 231 10.28 -16.62 2.42
C ASP A 231 9.61 -16.97 1.07
N PRO A 232 9.87 -18.16 0.49
CA PRO A 232 9.23 -18.61 -0.74
C PRO A 232 7.74 -18.96 -0.57
N GLY A 233 7.24 -19.06 0.67
CA GLY A 233 5.83 -19.32 0.99
C GLY A 233 4.91 -18.10 0.82
N ILE A 234 5.47 -16.89 0.71
CA ILE A 234 4.70 -15.66 0.55
C ILE A 234 4.02 -15.65 -0.82
N LYS A 235 2.70 -15.45 -0.83
CA LYS A 235 1.92 -15.30 -2.07
C LYS A 235 1.84 -13.85 -2.48
N TRP A 236 2.12 -13.58 -3.75
CA TRP A 236 2.19 -12.23 -4.31
C TRP A 236 1.16 -12.04 -5.41
N TYR A 237 0.55 -10.86 -5.42
CA TYR A 237 -0.50 -10.49 -6.36
C TYR A 237 -0.21 -9.13 -6.98
N TYR A 238 -0.70 -8.94 -8.20
CA TYR A 238 -0.67 -7.64 -8.88
C TYR A 238 -1.80 -7.57 -9.90
N ARG A 239 -2.08 -6.38 -10.42
CA ARG A 239 -2.99 -6.20 -11.55
C ARG A 239 -2.19 -5.86 -12.82
N TYR A 240 -2.23 -6.73 -13.82
CA TYR A 240 -1.63 -6.45 -15.12
C TYR A 240 -2.28 -5.21 -15.76
N GLY A 241 -1.50 -4.29 -16.34
CA GLY A 241 -2.07 -3.13 -17.04
C GLY A 241 -2.99 -2.27 -16.16
N GLN A 242 -2.69 -2.11 -14.87
CA GLN A 242 -3.54 -1.38 -13.95
C GLN A 242 -3.72 0.07 -14.40
N THR A 243 -4.97 0.47 -14.65
CA THR A 243 -5.34 1.79 -15.17
C THR A 243 -5.54 2.81 -14.04
N PRO A 244 -5.52 4.12 -14.34
CA PRO A 244 -5.75 5.16 -13.33
C PRO A 244 -7.08 5.07 -12.59
N ASP A 245 -8.10 4.46 -13.19
CA ASP A 245 -9.45 4.32 -12.60
C ASP A 245 -9.58 3.14 -11.62
N LEU A 246 -8.51 2.39 -11.39
CA LEU A 246 -8.46 1.27 -10.44
C LEU A 246 -7.33 1.52 -9.44
N VAL A 247 -7.69 1.87 -8.20
CA VAL A 247 -6.71 2.07 -7.13
C VAL A 247 -6.45 0.78 -6.37
N THR A 248 -5.26 0.67 -5.77
CA THR A 248 -4.91 -0.38 -4.82
C THR A 248 -4.86 0.23 -3.43
N LEU A 249 -5.73 -0.24 -2.53
CA LEU A 249 -5.65 0.04 -1.10
C LEU A 249 -4.69 -0.95 -0.47
N ILE A 250 -3.69 -0.46 0.24
CA ILE A 250 -2.66 -1.26 0.87
C ILE A 250 -2.74 -1.02 2.38
N LYS A 251 -3.06 -2.07 3.14
CA LYS A 251 -3.06 -1.99 4.60
C LYS A 251 -1.62 -2.03 5.09
N CYS A 252 -1.14 -0.92 5.61
CA CYS A 252 0.17 -0.83 6.25
C CYS A 252 0.09 -1.18 7.75
N PHE A 253 -1.08 -0.95 8.37
CA PHE A 253 -1.33 -1.23 9.77
C PHE A 253 -2.83 -1.42 10.08
N ASP A 254 -3.14 -2.28 11.04
CA ASP A 254 -4.44 -2.41 11.72
C ASP A 254 -4.24 -2.74 13.20
N SER A 255 -4.98 -2.05 14.05
CA SER A 255 -4.91 -2.26 15.49
C SER A 255 -5.62 -3.54 15.95
N LYS A 256 -6.56 -4.09 15.17
CA LYS A 256 -7.28 -5.34 15.53
C LYS A 256 -6.37 -6.56 15.44
N THR A 257 -6.56 -7.50 16.36
CA THR A 257 -5.78 -8.75 16.47
C THR A 257 -6.67 -9.99 16.41
N ASP A 258 -7.86 -9.88 15.84
CA ASP A 258 -8.91 -10.90 15.78
C ASP A 258 -8.79 -11.85 14.58
N GLY A 259 -7.59 -11.94 14.00
CA GLY A 259 -7.30 -12.81 12.87
C GLY A 259 -7.48 -12.16 11.50
N ARG A 260 -7.99 -10.93 11.40
CA ARG A 260 -8.01 -10.19 10.12
C ARG A 260 -6.60 -9.79 9.66
N ALA A 261 -6.43 -9.51 8.38
CA ALA A 261 -5.19 -8.98 7.84
C ALA A 261 -4.85 -7.63 8.51
N ARG A 262 -3.60 -7.50 8.98
CA ARG A 262 -3.14 -6.32 9.74
C ARG A 262 -2.16 -5.44 9.01
N ARG A 263 -1.48 -5.99 8.00
CA ARG A 263 -0.41 -5.34 7.24
C ARG A 263 -0.05 -6.22 6.05
N VAL A 264 0.43 -5.63 4.96
CA VAL A 264 0.95 -6.37 3.81
C VAL A 264 2.28 -5.81 3.32
N PRO A 265 3.28 -6.68 3.10
CA PRO A 265 4.43 -6.32 2.29
C PRO A 265 4.02 -5.93 0.87
N HIS A 266 4.75 -4.98 0.31
CA HIS A 266 4.61 -4.59 -1.08
C HIS A 266 5.95 -4.19 -1.68
N SER A 267 6.02 -4.24 -3.01
CA SER A 267 7.23 -3.92 -3.77
C SER A 267 6.85 -3.58 -5.20
N ALA A 268 7.63 -2.71 -5.86
CA ALA A 268 7.71 -2.77 -7.31
C ALA A 268 8.48 -4.04 -7.72
N PHE A 269 8.16 -4.62 -8.86
CA PHE A 269 8.91 -5.75 -9.41
C PHE A 269 9.16 -5.58 -10.90
N VAL A 270 10.29 -6.10 -11.37
CA VAL A 270 10.62 -6.12 -12.79
C VAL A 270 9.77 -7.19 -13.46
N ASN A 271 8.91 -6.80 -14.40
CA ASN A 271 8.25 -7.75 -15.28
C ASN A 271 9.12 -7.93 -16.54
N PRO A 272 9.70 -9.13 -16.78
CA PRO A 272 10.57 -9.37 -17.93
C PRO A 272 9.92 -9.04 -19.28
N ASP A 273 8.60 -9.18 -19.38
CA ASP A 273 7.86 -9.00 -20.63
C ASP A 273 7.57 -7.52 -20.96
N THR A 274 7.76 -6.61 -20.01
CA THR A 274 7.42 -5.18 -20.15
C THR A 274 8.56 -4.26 -19.72
N VAL A 275 9.81 -4.75 -19.76
CA VAL A 275 11.00 -3.96 -19.39
C VAL A 275 11.24 -2.75 -20.28
N ASP A 276 10.81 -2.81 -21.53
CA ASP A 276 10.98 -1.75 -22.53
C ASP A 276 9.79 -0.78 -22.60
N GLU A 277 8.75 -1.02 -21.80
CA GLU A 277 7.58 -0.15 -21.72
C GLU A 277 7.88 1.18 -20.99
N GLU A 278 6.96 2.13 -21.09
CA GLU A 278 7.08 3.42 -20.40
C GLU A 278 7.21 3.26 -18.89
N GLY A 279 8.04 4.11 -18.29
CA GLY A 279 8.29 4.09 -16.85
C GLY A 279 7.02 4.38 -16.05
N ARG A 280 6.82 3.61 -14.99
CA ARG A 280 5.64 3.75 -14.11
C ARG A 280 5.53 5.15 -13.51
N GLU A 281 4.33 5.70 -13.61
CA GLU A 281 3.93 6.93 -12.91
C GLU A 281 2.78 6.64 -11.94
N SER A 282 2.93 7.03 -10.68
CA SER A 282 1.95 6.73 -9.63
C SER A 282 1.95 7.79 -8.53
N ILE A 283 0.80 7.96 -7.87
CA ILE A 283 0.69 8.66 -6.60
C ILE A 283 0.31 7.67 -5.50
N GLU A 284 0.94 7.82 -4.34
CA GLU A 284 0.57 7.11 -3.12
C GLU A 284 0.17 8.13 -2.05
N VAL A 285 -1.06 8.02 -1.54
CA VAL A 285 -1.58 8.83 -0.43
C VAL A 285 -1.59 7.98 0.82
N ARG A 286 -1.08 8.49 1.94
CA ARG A 286 -1.06 7.76 3.22
C ARG A 286 -2.02 8.38 4.20
N ALA A 287 -2.90 7.55 4.75
CA ALA A 287 -3.96 7.99 5.63
C ALA A 287 -4.00 7.20 6.94
N LEU A 288 -4.28 7.91 8.02
CA LEU A 288 -4.81 7.33 9.25
C LEU A 288 -6.32 7.18 9.10
N VAL A 289 -6.84 6.00 9.39
CA VAL A 289 -8.26 5.66 9.23
C VAL A 289 -8.78 5.18 10.58
N PHE A 290 -9.82 5.81 11.11
CA PHE A 290 -10.30 5.61 12.48
C PHE A 290 -11.75 5.12 12.51
N HIS A 291 -12.01 4.17 13.41
CA HIS A 291 -13.34 3.67 13.78
C HIS A 291 -13.50 3.80 15.30
N PRO A 292 -13.84 5.00 15.82
CA PRO A 292 -13.87 5.28 17.26
C PRO A 292 -14.83 4.40 18.09
N ASP A 293 -15.85 3.85 17.44
CA ASP A 293 -16.87 3.00 18.05
C ASP A 293 -16.43 1.51 18.08
N ASP A 294 -15.41 1.14 17.31
CA ASP A 294 -14.91 -0.23 17.22
C ASP A 294 -13.79 -0.48 18.24
N ARG A 295 -14.15 -0.60 19.53
CA ARG A 295 -13.20 -0.57 20.67
C ARG A 295 -12.69 -1.94 21.16
N GLU A 296 -13.22 -3.05 20.64
CA GLU A 296 -12.90 -4.42 21.14
C GLU A 296 -11.80 -5.16 20.36
#